data_AF-A0A2R6IDH3-F1
#
_entry.id   AF-A0A2R6IDH3-F1
#
_cell.length_a   1.000
_cell.length_b   1.000
_cell.length_c   1.000
_cell.angle_alpha   90.00
_cell.angle_beta   90.00
_cell.angle_gamma   90.00
#
_symmetry.space_group_name_H-M   'P 1'
#
loop_
_entity.id
_entity.type
_entity.pdbx_description
1 polymer ?
#
loop_
_entity_poly.entity_id
_entity_poly.type
_entity_poly.pdbx_seq_one_letter_code
_entity_poly.pdbx_strand_id
1 'polypeptide(L)'
;MSQNFFADDVGAVLSETVAESGGPVYVVNPTLETVPDIVSQLHEEDGSTAVNLLAANETLKEVMGDFIVAGHASDLVVDDVLSVRLIEDRPEASLFVADGLVVSLVHVNERVGGLTTSEASFVDRVLDHYGDRWEGSEQFQIRTPSVRRVRETLSEEIGPEVTGDFDAILSELDVARGDGEGLDEVTISILAGARHGVLLYDISRWGEDIGLASKATFSRTKSRLEESGIVRTEKVPIDVGRPRLRLRLTEDGFRSASIPELTERVQQRLAEK
;
A
#
# COMPACT_ATOMS: atom_id res chain seq x y z
N MET A 1 -33.45 3.22 -15.58
CA MET A 1 -32.48 2.66 -16.55
C MET A 1 -31.19 2.52 -15.76
N SER A 2 -30.63 1.32 -15.62
CA SER A 2 -29.26 1.20 -15.11
C SER A 2 -28.33 1.74 -16.19
N GLN A 3 -27.52 2.72 -15.83
CA GLN A 3 -26.48 3.23 -16.71
C GLN A 3 -25.23 2.39 -16.44
N ASN A 4 -24.60 1.85 -17.49
CA ASN A 4 -23.31 1.20 -17.34
C ASN A 4 -22.27 2.25 -16.98
N PHE A 5 -21.32 1.87 -16.14
CA PHE A 5 -20.18 2.70 -15.81
C PHE A 5 -19.13 2.59 -16.90
N PHE A 6 -18.67 3.74 -17.38
CA PHE A 6 -17.57 3.85 -18.33
C PHE A 6 -16.52 4.75 -17.70
N ALA A 7 -15.53 4.12 -17.07
CA ALA A 7 -14.49 4.82 -16.35
C ALA A 7 -13.11 4.48 -16.93
N ASP A 8 -12.13 5.29 -16.57
CA ASP A 8 -10.75 5.08 -17.00
C ASP A 8 -10.09 3.93 -16.20
N ASP A 9 -10.49 3.76 -14.92
CA ASP A 9 -9.98 2.72 -14.02
C ASP A 9 -11.07 2.16 -13.07
N VAL A 10 -10.71 1.15 -12.28
CA VAL A 10 -11.63 0.51 -11.33
C VAL A 10 -12.00 1.42 -10.17
N GLY A 11 -11.08 2.28 -9.73
CA GLY A 11 -11.30 3.24 -8.65
C GLY A 11 -12.48 4.14 -8.97
N ALA A 12 -12.50 4.74 -10.16
CA ALA A 12 -13.60 5.57 -10.62
C ALA A 12 -14.95 4.82 -10.68
N VAL A 13 -14.98 3.54 -11.10
CA VAL A 13 -16.21 2.74 -11.03
C VAL A 13 -16.67 2.54 -9.58
N LEU A 14 -15.73 2.34 -8.64
CA LEU A 14 -16.05 2.18 -7.22
C LEU A 14 -16.61 3.48 -6.65
N SER A 15 -16.01 4.62 -6.97
CA SER A 15 -16.47 5.95 -6.53
C SER A 15 -17.90 6.24 -6.98
N GLU A 16 -18.20 5.97 -8.26
CA GLU A 16 -19.56 6.12 -8.79
C GLU A 16 -20.53 5.16 -8.08
N THR A 17 -20.13 3.91 -7.83
CA THR A 17 -20.93 2.94 -7.08
C THR A 17 -21.20 3.40 -5.64
N VAL A 18 -20.18 3.90 -4.94
CA VAL A 18 -20.27 4.44 -3.58
C VAL A 18 -21.23 5.62 -3.54
N ALA A 19 -21.13 6.54 -4.50
CA ALA A 19 -21.99 7.71 -4.60
C ALA A 19 -23.48 7.34 -4.82
N GLU A 20 -23.76 6.25 -5.53
CA GLU A 20 -25.12 5.77 -5.77
C GLU A 20 -25.69 4.90 -4.63
N SER A 21 -24.82 4.19 -3.88
CA SER A 21 -25.22 3.14 -2.94
C SER A 21 -25.90 3.59 -1.63
N GLY A 22 -25.69 4.83 -1.19
CA GLY A 22 -26.24 5.35 0.07
C GLY A 22 -25.86 4.56 1.35
N GLY A 23 -24.98 3.56 1.25
CA GLY A 23 -24.67 2.57 2.27
C GLY A 23 -23.38 1.80 1.95
N PRO A 24 -23.02 0.77 2.73
CA PRO A 24 -21.77 0.05 2.51
C PRO A 24 -21.75 -0.69 1.17
N VAL A 25 -20.58 -0.75 0.55
CA VAL A 25 -20.35 -1.45 -0.72
C VAL A 25 -19.52 -2.70 -0.47
N TYR A 26 -19.97 -3.85 -0.98
CA TYR A 26 -19.15 -5.05 -1.02
C TYR A 26 -18.36 -5.10 -2.32
N VAL A 27 -17.05 -5.25 -2.21
CA VAL A 27 -16.16 -5.54 -3.33
C VAL A 27 -15.82 -7.02 -3.30
N VAL A 28 -16.29 -7.77 -4.29
CA VAL A 28 -16.20 -9.23 -4.31
C VAL A 28 -15.26 -9.70 -5.42
N ASN A 29 -14.34 -10.58 -5.04
CA ASN A 29 -13.36 -11.23 -5.90
C ASN A 29 -12.59 -10.24 -6.80
N PRO A 30 -12.02 -9.14 -6.25
CA PRO A 30 -11.16 -8.26 -7.03
C PRO A 30 -9.88 -9.00 -7.46
N THR A 31 -9.32 -8.62 -8.60
CA THR A 31 -8.07 -9.21 -9.10
C THR A 31 -6.84 -8.60 -8.40
N LEU A 32 -5.66 -9.17 -8.65
CA LEU A 32 -4.38 -8.63 -8.18
C LEU A 32 -4.16 -7.16 -8.63
N GLU A 33 -4.60 -6.83 -9.84
CA GLU A 33 -4.45 -5.50 -10.43
C GLU A 33 -5.48 -4.51 -9.85
N THR A 34 -6.66 -5.00 -9.48
CA THR A 34 -7.79 -4.16 -9.04
C THR A 34 -7.71 -3.74 -7.58
N VAL A 35 -7.15 -4.56 -6.69
CA VAL A 35 -7.05 -4.21 -5.26
C VAL A 35 -6.24 -2.94 -5.03
N PRO A 36 -5.05 -2.74 -5.64
CA PRO A 36 -4.30 -1.48 -5.55
C PRO A 36 -5.12 -0.26 -5.97
N ASP A 37 -5.83 -0.33 -7.10
CA ASP A 37 -6.67 0.77 -7.60
C ASP A 37 -7.77 1.15 -6.62
N ILE A 38 -8.43 0.14 -6.03
CA ILE A 38 -9.47 0.35 -5.01
C ILE A 38 -8.88 1.03 -3.77
N VAL A 39 -7.78 0.50 -3.23
CA VAL A 39 -7.14 1.04 -2.02
C VAL A 39 -6.68 2.47 -2.26
N SER A 40 -6.06 2.71 -3.41
CA SER A 40 -5.66 4.03 -3.86
C SER A 40 -6.85 5.00 -3.89
N GLN A 41 -7.92 4.64 -4.61
CA GLN A 41 -9.08 5.52 -4.76
C GLN A 41 -9.68 5.88 -3.40
N LEU A 42 -9.86 4.88 -2.53
CA LEU A 42 -10.41 5.10 -1.20
C LEU A 42 -9.50 5.98 -0.32
N HIS A 43 -8.19 5.92 -0.52
CA HIS A 43 -7.23 6.74 0.21
C HIS A 43 -7.15 8.19 -0.32
N GLU A 44 -7.43 8.41 -1.61
CA GLU A 44 -7.50 9.73 -2.22
C GLU A 44 -8.84 10.44 -1.95
N GLU A 45 -9.91 9.69 -1.73
CA GLU A 45 -11.23 10.23 -1.42
C GLU A 45 -11.42 10.50 0.07
N ASP A 46 -11.93 11.69 0.40
CA ASP A 46 -12.50 12.00 1.71
C ASP A 46 -13.89 11.33 1.82
N GLY A 47 -13.92 10.00 1.81
CA GLY A 47 -15.12 9.18 1.84
C GLY A 47 -15.40 8.58 3.22
N SER A 48 -16.67 8.62 3.66
CA SER A 48 -17.11 7.93 4.89
C SER A 48 -17.83 6.61 4.62
N THR A 49 -17.99 6.22 3.36
CA THR A 49 -18.72 5.00 2.99
C THR A 49 -17.82 3.80 3.20
N ALA A 50 -18.27 2.88 4.05
CA ALA A 50 -17.54 1.65 4.34
C ALA A 50 -17.52 0.71 3.11
N VAL A 51 -16.34 0.21 2.79
CA VAL A 51 -16.09 -0.78 1.74
C VAL A 51 -15.68 -2.10 2.37
N ASN A 52 -16.44 -3.15 2.05
CA ASN A 52 -16.24 -4.51 2.53
C ASN A 52 -15.63 -5.38 1.41
N LEU A 53 -14.32 -5.61 1.48
CA LEU A 53 -13.57 -6.34 0.45
C LEU A 53 -13.48 -7.84 0.76
N LEU A 54 -14.04 -8.67 -0.13
CA LEU A 54 -13.99 -10.14 -0.10
C LEU A 54 -13.07 -10.64 -1.20
N ALA A 55 -11.89 -11.14 -0.84
CA ALA A 55 -10.89 -11.60 -1.82
C ALA A 55 -10.19 -12.90 -1.41
N ALA A 56 -9.55 -13.54 -2.40
CA ALA A 56 -8.80 -14.77 -2.18
C ALA A 56 -7.56 -14.49 -1.32
N ASN A 57 -7.17 -15.46 -0.49
CA ASN A 57 -6.03 -15.31 0.40
C ASN A 57 -4.71 -15.11 -0.36
N GLU A 58 -4.53 -15.80 -1.49
CA GLU A 58 -3.38 -15.64 -2.37
C GLU A 58 -3.29 -14.23 -2.94
N THR A 59 -4.41 -13.68 -3.42
CA THR A 59 -4.49 -12.32 -3.97
C THR A 59 -4.12 -11.28 -2.93
N LEU A 60 -4.69 -11.39 -1.73
CA LEU A 60 -4.42 -10.44 -0.64
C LEU A 60 -2.97 -10.54 -0.14
N LYS A 61 -2.40 -11.74 -0.04
CA LYS A 61 -1.00 -11.91 0.37
C LYS A 61 -0.01 -11.31 -0.60
N GLU A 62 -0.31 -11.39 -1.90
CA GLU A 62 0.53 -10.83 -2.94
C GLU A 62 0.43 -9.31 -2.97
N VAL A 63 -0.79 -8.76 -3.02
CA VAL A 63 -1.02 -7.31 -3.06
C VAL A 63 -0.54 -6.62 -1.79
N MET A 64 -0.83 -7.19 -0.62
CA MET A 64 -0.40 -6.62 0.67
C MET A 64 1.09 -6.86 0.96
N GLY A 65 1.84 -7.45 0.01
CA GLY A 65 3.29 -7.46 0.02
C GLY A 65 3.90 -6.12 -0.39
N ASP A 66 3.15 -5.29 -1.13
CA ASP A 66 3.56 -3.92 -1.46
C ASP A 66 3.26 -2.98 -0.28
N PHE A 67 4.27 -2.21 0.13
CA PHE A 67 4.14 -1.33 1.29
C PHE A 67 3.15 -0.19 1.08
N ILE A 68 3.11 0.41 -0.11
CA ILE A 68 2.26 1.56 -0.40
C ILE A 68 0.80 1.09 -0.29
N VAL A 69 0.49 -0.01 -0.97
CA VAL A 69 -0.86 -0.59 -0.94
C VAL A 69 -1.22 -1.06 0.48
N ALA A 70 -0.36 -1.82 1.15
CA ALA A 70 -0.66 -2.35 2.48
C ALA A 70 -0.74 -1.26 3.56
N GLY A 71 0.09 -0.21 3.45
CA GLY A 71 0.09 0.94 4.33
C GLY A 71 -1.19 1.77 4.20
N HIS A 72 -1.57 2.11 2.97
CA HIS A 72 -2.84 2.82 2.70
C HIS A 72 -4.06 1.98 3.10
N ALA A 73 -4.07 0.69 2.77
CA ALA A 73 -5.13 -0.22 3.22
C ALA A 73 -5.22 -0.27 4.75
N SER A 74 -4.09 -0.22 5.46
CA SER A 74 -4.08 -0.19 6.93
C SER A 74 -4.59 1.14 7.49
N ASP A 75 -4.29 2.28 6.85
CA ASP A 75 -4.88 3.57 7.24
C ASP A 75 -6.41 3.54 7.06
N LEU A 76 -6.89 3.01 5.93
CA LEU A 76 -8.33 2.87 5.67
C LEU A 76 -9.03 1.91 6.64
N VAL A 77 -8.35 0.84 7.09
CA VAL A 77 -8.87 -0.06 8.13
C VAL A 77 -8.95 0.64 9.48
N VAL A 78 -7.94 1.44 9.83
CA VAL A 78 -7.95 2.23 11.08
C VAL A 78 -9.09 3.26 11.09
N ASP A 79 -9.40 3.83 9.93
CA ASP A 79 -10.47 4.81 9.75
C ASP A 79 -11.87 4.17 9.55
N ASP A 80 -11.99 2.84 9.66
CA ASP A 80 -13.22 2.07 9.41
C ASP A 80 -13.82 2.27 8.00
N VAL A 81 -13.01 2.74 7.04
CA VAL A 81 -13.41 2.91 5.63
C VAL A 81 -13.27 1.60 4.86
N LEU A 82 -12.22 0.81 5.15
CA LEU A 82 -11.99 -0.48 4.50
C LEU A 82 -12.06 -1.61 5.53
N SER A 83 -12.76 -2.68 5.19
CA SER A 83 -12.65 -3.96 5.89
C SER A 83 -12.30 -5.05 4.89
N VAL A 84 -11.45 -6.00 5.28
CA VAL A 84 -10.99 -7.06 4.39
C VAL A 84 -11.27 -8.45 4.98
N ARG A 85 -11.92 -9.31 4.21
CA ARG A 85 -12.22 -10.70 4.57
C ARG A 85 -11.90 -11.66 3.42
N LEU A 86 -11.69 -12.92 3.79
CA LEU A 86 -11.40 -13.99 2.85
C LEU A 86 -12.69 -14.52 2.20
N ILE A 87 -12.61 -14.87 0.91
CA ILE A 87 -13.66 -15.62 0.22
C ILE A 87 -13.10 -16.92 -0.35
N GLU A 88 -13.80 -18.03 -0.06
CA GLU A 88 -13.45 -19.36 -0.57
C GLU A 88 -14.17 -19.66 -1.89
N ASP A 89 -15.51 -19.50 -1.91
CA ASP A 89 -16.34 -19.70 -3.09
C ASP A 89 -16.39 -18.41 -3.92
N ARG A 90 -15.49 -18.31 -4.90
CA ARG A 90 -15.35 -17.13 -5.74
C ARG A 90 -16.38 -17.12 -6.89
N PRO A 91 -17.09 -16.01 -7.13
CA PRO A 91 -17.75 -15.80 -8.42
C PRO A 91 -16.72 -15.73 -9.55
N GLU A 92 -17.14 -15.97 -10.79
CA GLU A 92 -16.24 -15.82 -11.96
C GLU A 92 -15.88 -14.35 -12.24
N ALA A 93 -16.79 -13.43 -11.93
CA ALA A 93 -16.60 -12.00 -12.14
C ALA A 93 -16.20 -11.28 -10.85
N SER A 94 -15.47 -10.17 -10.99
CA SER A 94 -15.31 -9.19 -9.92
C SER A 94 -16.56 -8.30 -9.87
N LEU A 95 -17.12 -8.13 -8.66
CA LEU A 95 -18.40 -7.46 -8.47
C LEU A 95 -18.28 -6.32 -7.45
N PHE A 96 -19.00 -5.24 -7.70
CA PHE A 96 -19.41 -4.29 -6.66
C PHE A 96 -20.89 -4.50 -6.36
N VAL A 97 -21.22 -4.72 -5.10
CA VAL A 97 -22.58 -5.01 -4.65
C VAL A 97 -22.94 -3.99 -3.59
N ALA A 98 -24.00 -3.24 -3.86
CA ALA A 98 -24.46 -2.20 -2.97
C ALA A 98 -26.00 -2.21 -2.91
N ASP A 99 -26.56 -1.41 -2.01
CA ASP A 99 -28.02 -1.22 -2.00
C ASP A 99 -28.47 -0.61 -3.34
N GLY A 100 -29.52 -1.17 -3.93
CA GLY A 100 -30.08 -0.70 -5.19
C GLY A 100 -29.31 -1.02 -6.48
N LEU A 101 -28.05 -1.48 -6.43
CA LEU A 101 -27.29 -1.82 -7.65
C LEU A 101 -26.21 -2.90 -7.48
N VAL A 102 -25.94 -3.62 -8.56
CA VAL A 102 -24.80 -4.53 -8.70
C VAL A 102 -24.04 -4.17 -9.98
N VAL A 103 -22.72 -4.05 -9.86
CA VAL A 103 -21.79 -3.81 -10.97
C VAL A 103 -20.91 -5.03 -11.17
N SER A 104 -20.83 -5.53 -12.40
CA SER A 104 -19.81 -6.50 -12.82
C SER A 104 -18.70 -5.78 -13.57
N LEU A 105 -17.46 -5.96 -13.13
CA LEU A 105 -16.31 -5.36 -13.81
C LEU A 105 -15.95 -6.13 -15.09
N VAL A 106 -15.60 -5.40 -16.13
CA VAL A 106 -15.13 -5.91 -17.41
C VAL A 106 -13.85 -5.18 -17.79
N HIS A 107 -12.74 -5.93 -17.87
CA HIS A 107 -11.43 -5.39 -18.21
C HIS A 107 -11.14 -5.55 -19.71
N VAL A 108 -10.65 -4.48 -20.35
CA VAL A 108 -10.17 -4.49 -21.74
C VAL A 108 -8.89 -3.67 -21.83
N ASN A 109 -7.74 -4.34 -21.94
CA ASN A 109 -6.42 -3.70 -21.81
C ASN A 109 -6.37 -2.89 -20.50
N GLU A 110 -5.92 -1.64 -20.55
CA GLU A 110 -5.81 -0.72 -19.40
C GLU A 110 -7.14 -0.01 -19.07
N ARG A 111 -8.29 -0.49 -19.56
CA ARG A 111 -9.59 0.14 -19.32
C ARG A 111 -10.55 -0.81 -18.62
N VAL A 112 -11.42 -0.23 -17.81
CA VAL A 112 -12.47 -0.96 -17.09
C VAL A 112 -13.86 -0.38 -17.40
N GLY A 113 -14.81 -1.27 -17.67
CA GLY A 113 -16.22 -0.94 -17.73
C GLY A 113 -17.01 -1.67 -16.64
N GLY A 114 -18.06 -1.03 -16.13
CA GLY A 114 -19.00 -1.64 -15.19
C GLY A 114 -20.32 -1.97 -15.88
N LEU A 115 -20.67 -3.26 -15.91
CA LEU A 115 -22.00 -3.70 -16.34
C LEU A 115 -22.95 -3.67 -15.15
N THR A 116 -23.95 -2.80 -15.20
CA THR A 116 -24.78 -2.47 -14.04
C THR A 116 -26.20 -3.02 -14.16
N THR A 117 -26.71 -3.59 -13.07
CA THR A 117 -28.13 -3.92 -12.91
C THR A 117 -28.69 -3.27 -11.64
N SER A 118 -29.92 -2.78 -11.74
CA SER A 118 -30.72 -2.25 -10.63
C SER A 118 -32.11 -2.93 -10.55
N GLU A 119 -32.20 -4.17 -11.05
CA GLU A 119 -33.42 -4.98 -10.88
C GLU A 119 -33.52 -5.42 -9.42
N ALA A 120 -34.45 -4.80 -8.69
CA ALA A 120 -34.54 -4.89 -7.23
C ALA A 120 -34.50 -6.34 -6.71
N SER A 121 -35.26 -7.27 -7.31
CA SER A 121 -35.33 -8.65 -6.78
C SER A 121 -34.02 -9.41 -6.91
N PHE A 122 -33.23 -9.09 -7.93
CA PHE A 122 -31.89 -9.62 -8.13
C PHE A 122 -30.87 -8.96 -7.21
N VAL A 123 -30.89 -7.62 -7.11
CA VAL A 123 -29.97 -6.86 -6.25
C VAL A 123 -30.12 -7.30 -4.79
N ASP A 124 -31.35 -7.33 -4.27
CA ASP A 124 -31.63 -7.73 -2.88
C ASP A 124 -31.06 -9.13 -2.59
N ARG A 125 -31.25 -10.08 -3.52
CA ARG A 125 -30.74 -11.44 -3.37
C ARG A 125 -29.21 -11.49 -3.34
N VAL A 126 -28.55 -10.71 -4.19
CA VAL A 126 -27.08 -10.68 -4.26
C VAL A 126 -26.50 -9.97 -3.03
N LEU A 127 -27.14 -8.91 -2.57
CA LEU A 127 -26.78 -8.18 -1.35
C LEU A 127 -26.91 -9.07 -0.12
N ASP A 128 -28.04 -9.77 0.06
CA ASP A 128 -28.24 -10.75 1.13
C ASP A 128 -27.18 -11.85 1.07
N HIS A 129 -26.91 -12.39 -0.12
CA HIS A 129 -25.92 -13.44 -0.30
C HIS A 129 -24.52 -13.02 0.16
N TYR A 130 -24.04 -11.84 -0.25
CA TYR A 130 -22.72 -11.38 0.14
C TYR A 130 -22.66 -10.80 1.55
N GLY A 131 -23.77 -10.31 2.09
CA GLY A 131 -23.90 -9.99 3.52
C GLY A 131 -23.72 -11.22 4.40
N ASP A 132 -24.43 -12.32 4.11
CA ASP A 132 -24.28 -13.58 4.84
C ASP A 132 -22.85 -14.14 4.73
N ARG A 133 -22.27 -14.08 3.53
CA ARG A 133 -20.89 -14.52 3.29
C ARG A 133 -19.90 -13.68 4.08
N TRP A 134 -20.07 -12.36 4.05
CA TRP A 134 -19.24 -11.43 4.80
C TRP A 134 -19.21 -11.80 6.28
N GLU A 135 -20.37 -11.95 6.92
CA GLU A 135 -20.48 -12.29 8.34
C GLU A 135 -19.79 -13.61 8.69
N GLY A 136 -19.89 -14.61 7.81
CA GLY A 136 -19.27 -15.93 7.98
C GLY A 136 -17.79 -16.03 7.61
N SER A 137 -17.23 -15.03 6.92
CA SER A 137 -15.86 -15.05 6.41
C SER A 137 -14.81 -14.69 7.46
N GLU A 138 -13.63 -15.32 7.35
CA GLU A 138 -12.44 -14.98 8.15
C GLU A 138 -11.92 -13.57 7.80
N GLN A 139 -11.54 -12.80 8.81
CA GLN A 139 -10.89 -11.50 8.63
C GLN A 139 -9.45 -11.67 8.15
N PHE A 140 -9.08 -10.92 7.11
CA PHE A 140 -7.69 -10.85 6.69
C PHE A 140 -6.92 -9.86 7.56
N GLN A 141 -5.78 -10.29 8.12
CA GLN A 141 -4.92 -9.44 8.94
C GLN A 141 -3.82 -8.81 8.09
N ILE A 142 -3.92 -7.51 7.84
CA ILE A 142 -2.83 -6.72 7.25
C ILE A 142 -1.76 -6.54 8.34
N ARG A 143 -0.54 -6.99 8.06
CA ARG A 143 0.57 -6.96 9.03
C ARG A 143 1.36 -5.66 8.98
N THR A 144 1.35 -5.01 7.81
CA THR A 144 2.03 -3.75 7.57
C THR A 144 1.41 -2.67 8.45
N PRO A 145 2.20 -1.87 9.18
CA PRO A 145 1.66 -0.74 9.93
C PRO A 145 1.10 0.32 8.97
N SER A 146 0.12 1.09 9.46
CA SER A 146 -0.46 2.21 8.71
C SER A 146 0.58 3.30 8.42
N VAL A 147 0.46 4.01 7.29
CA VAL A 147 1.44 5.06 6.92
C VAL A 147 1.42 6.17 7.95
N ARG A 148 0.26 6.53 8.50
CA ARG A 148 0.15 7.49 9.60
C ARG A 148 0.98 7.09 10.82
N ARG A 149 0.88 5.81 11.25
CA ARG A 149 1.69 5.29 12.36
C ARG A 149 3.19 5.36 12.07
N VAL A 150 3.59 5.02 10.83
CA VAL A 150 5.00 5.14 10.41
C VAL A 150 5.47 6.58 10.52
N ARG A 151 4.71 7.54 9.96
CA ARG A 151 5.05 8.98 9.99
C ARG A 151 5.16 9.53 11.40
N GLU A 152 4.16 9.28 12.24
CA GLU A 152 4.11 9.76 13.62
C GLU A 152 5.33 9.26 14.41
N THR A 153 5.56 7.95 14.41
CA THR A 153 6.64 7.35 15.20
C THR A 153 8.02 7.66 14.63
N LEU A 154 8.17 7.78 13.30
CA LEU A 154 9.44 8.17 12.69
C LEU A 154 9.81 9.61 13.07
N SER A 155 8.83 10.51 13.11
CA SER A 155 9.01 11.91 13.52
C SER A 155 9.39 12.01 15.00
N GLU A 156 8.71 11.24 15.85
CA GLU A 156 8.94 11.23 17.30
C GLU A 156 10.27 10.59 17.72
N GLU A 157 10.64 9.45 17.12
CA GLU A 157 11.81 8.67 17.57
C GLU A 157 13.09 8.99 16.79
N ILE A 158 12.99 9.34 15.51
CA ILE A 158 14.15 9.55 14.63
C ILE A 158 14.30 11.02 14.25
N GLY A 159 13.21 11.67 13.87
CA GLY A 159 13.14 13.12 13.69
C GLY A 159 12.34 13.57 12.46
N PRO A 160 11.90 14.84 12.46
CA PRO A 160 11.01 15.37 11.42
C PRO A 160 11.70 15.51 10.06
N GLU A 161 13.02 15.72 10.01
CA GLU A 161 13.74 15.80 8.73
C GLU A 161 13.73 14.45 7.98
N VAL A 162 13.97 13.35 8.71
CA VAL A 162 13.93 11.99 8.16
C VAL A 162 12.52 11.63 7.73
N THR A 163 11.51 12.07 8.48
CA THR A 163 10.10 11.88 8.12
C THR A 163 9.75 12.63 6.84
N GLY A 164 10.21 13.88 6.70
CA GLY A 164 10.01 14.66 5.48
C GLY A 164 10.65 14.01 4.24
N ASP A 165 11.85 13.46 4.37
CA ASP A 165 12.50 12.72 3.29
C ASP A 165 11.80 11.38 2.99
N PHE A 166 11.31 10.67 4.01
CA PHE A 166 10.51 9.46 3.84
C PHE A 166 9.23 9.76 3.05
N ASP A 167 8.48 10.79 3.44
CA ASP A 167 7.24 11.20 2.78
C ASP A 167 7.48 11.68 1.36
N ALA A 168 8.56 12.41 1.12
CA ALA A 168 8.92 12.85 -0.22
C ALA A 168 9.25 11.65 -1.12
N ILE A 169 10.02 10.66 -0.65
CA ILE A 169 10.33 9.46 -1.44
C ILE A 169 9.06 8.65 -1.71
N LEU A 170 8.21 8.47 -0.68
CA LEU A 170 6.94 7.74 -0.80
C LEU A 170 6.02 8.41 -1.83
N SER A 171 5.91 9.73 -1.81
CA SER A 171 5.10 10.49 -2.76
C SER A 171 5.60 10.35 -4.21
N GLU A 172 6.91 10.27 -4.44
CA GLU A 172 7.45 10.03 -5.79
C GLU A 172 7.11 8.62 -6.30
N LEU A 173 7.11 7.63 -5.41
CA LEU A 173 6.78 6.25 -5.76
C LEU A 173 5.27 6.04 -6.00
N ASP A 174 4.41 6.71 -5.23
CA ASP A 174 2.96 6.65 -5.40
C ASP A 174 2.51 7.28 -6.72
N VAL A 175 3.18 8.34 -7.19
CA VAL A 175 2.90 8.97 -8.50
C VAL A 175 3.32 8.07 -9.67
N ALA A 176 4.28 7.16 -9.46
CA ALA A 176 4.86 6.32 -10.51
C ALA A 176 4.08 5.01 -10.78
N ARG A 177 2.85 4.85 -10.25
CA ARG A 177 2.00 3.63 -10.35
C ARG A 177 2.15 2.88 -11.68
N GLY A 178 2.51 1.59 -11.60
CA GLY A 178 2.21 0.65 -12.68
C GLY A 178 2.92 -0.70 -12.73
N ASP A 179 4.06 -0.91 -12.06
CA ASP A 179 4.87 -2.13 -12.31
C ASP A 179 5.23 -2.96 -11.07
N GLY A 180 4.87 -2.53 -9.86
CA GLY A 180 5.20 -3.27 -8.63
C GLY A 180 6.72 -3.37 -8.37
N GLU A 181 7.54 -2.57 -9.08
CA GLU A 181 8.99 -2.45 -8.90
C GLU A 181 9.34 -1.21 -8.05
N GLY A 182 8.49 -0.92 -7.06
CA GLY A 182 8.70 0.13 -6.08
C GLY A 182 9.81 -0.19 -5.07
N LEU A 183 10.32 0.83 -4.38
CA LEU A 183 11.22 0.61 -3.26
C LEU A 183 10.43 0.15 -2.03
N ASP A 184 10.85 -0.96 -1.42
CA ASP A 184 10.26 -1.43 -0.17
C ASP A 184 10.45 -0.42 0.99
N GLU A 185 9.60 -0.53 2.00
CA GLU A 185 9.52 0.38 3.15
C GLU A 185 10.84 0.49 3.92
N VAL A 186 11.58 -0.62 3.99
CA VAL A 186 12.89 -0.69 4.64
C VAL A 186 13.91 0.09 3.82
N THR A 187 13.84 -0.01 2.49
CA THR A 187 14.68 0.73 1.56
C THR A 187 14.42 2.23 1.68
N ILE A 188 13.15 2.67 1.64
CA ILE A 188 12.77 4.08 1.84
C ILE A 188 13.30 4.60 3.18
N SER A 189 13.08 3.85 4.27
CA SER A 189 13.54 4.20 5.61
C SER A 189 15.07 4.34 5.70
N ILE A 190 15.82 3.44 5.05
CA ILE A 190 17.29 3.51 5.02
C ILE A 190 17.76 4.70 4.20
N LEU A 191 17.13 5.01 3.07
CA LEU A 191 17.52 6.14 2.22
C LEU A 191 17.30 7.48 2.95
N ALA A 192 16.12 7.68 3.54
CA ALA A 192 15.82 8.84 4.36
C ALA A 192 16.82 8.95 5.53
N GLY A 193 17.03 7.86 6.28
CA GLY A 193 18.01 7.83 7.36
C GLY A 193 19.45 8.12 6.91
N ALA A 194 19.85 7.63 5.73
CA ALA A 194 21.18 7.86 5.16
C ALA A 194 21.43 9.31 4.76
N ARG A 195 20.39 10.03 4.31
CA ARG A 195 20.48 11.46 3.96
C ARG A 195 20.78 12.31 5.20
N HIS A 196 20.24 11.94 6.36
CA HIS A 196 20.45 12.65 7.63
C HIS A 196 21.55 12.07 8.53
N GLY A 197 22.16 10.93 8.18
CA GLY A 197 23.22 10.35 9.01
C GLY A 197 22.72 9.62 10.25
N VAL A 198 21.54 9.01 10.17
CA VAL A 198 20.94 8.21 11.24
C VAL A 198 21.78 6.96 11.49
N LEU A 199 21.86 6.50 12.74
CA LEU A 199 22.49 5.22 13.04
C LEU A 199 21.59 4.09 12.57
N LEU A 200 22.16 3.10 11.87
CA LEU A 200 21.44 1.89 11.46
C LEU A 200 20.75 1.21 12.65
N TYR A 201 21.36 1.27 13.85
CA TYR A 201 20.74 0.74 15.05
C TYR A 201 19.42 1.43 15.41
N ASP A 202 19.37 2.75 15.33
CA ASP A 202 18.19 3.52 15.74
C ASP A 202 17.04 3.26 14.76
N ILE A 203 17.28 3.38 13.45
CA ILE A 203 16.26 3.13 12.43
C ILE A 203 15.80 1.65 12.38
N SER A 204 16.72 0.69 12.55
CA SER A 204 16.33 -0.74 12.57
C SER A 204 15.62 -1.16 13.85
N ARG A 205 15.89 -0.47 14.97
CA ARG A 205 15.14 -0.67 16.20
C ARG A 205 13.75 -0.08 16.08
N TRP A 206 13.64 1.17 15.63
CA TRP A 206 12.36 1.82 15.38
C TRP A 206 11.47 0.97 14.46
N GLY A 207 12.00 0.54 13.31
CA GLY A 207 11.24 -0.28 12.36
C GLY A 207 10.81 -1.64 12.92
N GLU A 208 11.59 -2.23 13.82
CA GLU A 208 11.18 -3.47 14.51
C GLU A 208 10.11 -3.21 15.57
N ASP A 209 10.26 -2.12 16.34
CA ASP A 209 9.38 -1.76 17.45
C ASP A 209 7.95 -1.42 16.94
N ILE A 210 7.81 -0.86 15.73
CA ILE A 210 6.50 -0.60 15.10
C ILE A 210 5.98 -1.73 14.22
N GLY A 211 6.73 -2.82 14.06
CA GLY A 211 6.34 -3.95 13.22
C GLY A 211 6.56 -3.76 11.71
N LEU A 212 7.33 -2.75 11.29
CA LEU A 212 7.66 -2.49 9.90
C LEU A 212 8.49 -3.63 9.31
N ALA A 213 9.62 -3.97 9.95
CA ALA A 213 10.44 -5.11 9.56
C ALA A 213 11.42 -5.52 10.65
N SER A 214 11.88 -6.78 10.61
CA SER A 214 12.91 -7.26 11.55
C SER A 214 14.27 -6.56 11.36
N LYS A 215 15.09 -6.50 12.41
CA LYS A 215 16.48 -6.03 12.31
C LYS A 215 17.31 -6.79 11.28
N ALA A 216 17.04 -8.08 11.07
CA ALA A 216 17.70 -8.89 10.06
C ALA A 216 17.33 -8.44 8.64
N THR A 217 16.08 -8.00 8.41
CA THR A 217 15.65 -7.41 7.14
C THR A 217 16.36 -6.08 6.90
N PHE A 218 16.36 -5.16 7.86
CA PHE A 218 17.15 -3.91 7.76
C PHE A 218 18.62 -4.17 7.43
N SER A 219 19.25 -5.14 8.10
CA SER A 219 20.65 -5.50 7.83
C SER A 219 20.87 -6.01 6.41
N ARG A 220 19.96 -6.84 5.89
CA ARG A 220 20.04 -7.38 4.52
C ARG A 220 19.82 -6.29 3.48
N THR A 221 18.79 -5.46 3.65
CA THR A 221 18.50 -4.33 2.76
C THR A 221 19.66 -3.34 2.74
N LYS A 222 20.22 -3.01 3.91
CA LYS A 222 21.43 -2.19 4.01
C LYS A 222 22.62 -2.81 3.25
N SER A 223 22.83 -4.12 3.32
CA SER A 223 23.91 -4.79 2.57
C SER A 223 23.68 -4.71 1.06
N ARG A 224 22.45 -4.95 0.61
CA ARG A 224 22.06 -4.79 -0.80
C ARG A 224 22.37 -3.38 -1.30
N LEU A 225 21.98 -2.35 -0.55
CA LEU A 225 22.23 -0.94 -0.90
C LEU A 225 23.73 -0.57 -0.88
N GLU A 226 24.51 -1.13 0.04
CA GLU A 226 25.98 -0.96 0.06
C GLU A 226 26.65 -1.63 -1.13
N GLU A 227 26.26 -2.87 -1.45
CA GLU A 227 26.78 -3.60 -2.60
C GLU A 227 26.47 -2.88 -3.92
N SER A 228 25.31 -2.22 -4.03
CA SER A 228 24.90 -1.40 -5.18
C SER A 228 25.53 0.00 -5.20
N GLY A 229 26.31 0.36 -4.18
CA GLY A 229 27.02 1.63 -4.10
C GLY A 229 26.11 2.82 -3.84
N ILE A 230 24.92 2.61 -3.28
CA ILE A 230 23.92 3.65 -3.00
C ILE A 230 24.13 4.23 -1.59
N VAL A 231 24.36 3.33 -0.64
CA VAL A 231 24.59 3.66 0.77
C VAL A 231 26.00 3.22 1.17
N ARG A 232 26.59 3.89 2.15
CA ARG A 232 27.78 3.46 2.87
C ARG A 232 27.57 3.63 4.37
N THR A 233 28.37 2.94 5.17
CA THR A 233 28.35 3.09 6.63
C THR A 233 29.65 3.65 7.18
N GLU A 234 29.53 4.55 8.16
CA GLU A 234 30.66 5.11 8.93
C GLU A 234 30.63 4.53 10.35
N LYS A 235 31.78 4.11 10.87
CA LYS A 235 31.88 3.60 12.24
C LYS A 235 31.82 4.75 13.24
N VAL A 236 30.91 4.63 14.21
CA VAL A 236 30.74 5.55 15.32
C VAL A 236 31.16 4.83 16.60
N PRO A 237 32.25 5.25 17.26
CA PRO A 237 32.69 4.67 18.52
C PRO A 237 31.61 4.76 19.60
N ILE A 238 31.57 3.75 20.46
CA ILE A 238 30.73 3.71 21.67
C ILE A 238 31.58 3.23 22.85
N ASP A 239 31.14 3.54 24.07
CA ASP A 239 31.92 3.24 25.29
C ASP A 239 32.14 1.75 25.53
N VAL A 240 31.15 0.91 25.19
CA VAL A 240 31.22 -0.55 25.35
C VAL A 240 30.58 -1.24 24.16
N GLY A 241 31.30 -2.19 23.55
CA GLY A 241 30.80 -3.05 22.47
C GLY A 241 31.31 -2.69 21.08
N ARG A 242 30.60 -3.14 20.05
CA ARG A 242 30.97 -2.85 18.65
C ARG A 242 30.53 -1.44 18.26
N PRO A 243 31.35 -0.69 17.49
CA PRO A 243 30.95 0.61 16.97
C PRO A 243 29.58 0.54 16.28
N ARG A 244 28.78 1.59 16.46
CA ARG A 244 27.54 1.76 15.70
C ARG A 244 27.87 2.14 14.26
N LEU A 245 26.93 1.89 13.36
CA LEU A 245 27.06 2.21 11.95
C LEU A 245 26.16 3.40 11.64
N ARG A 246 26.76 4.51 11.23
CA ARG A 246 26.05 5.66 10.70
C ARG A 246 25.81 5.47 9.22
N LEU A 247 24.56 5.59 8.79
CA LEU A 247 24.17 5.51 7.38
C LEU A 247 24.57 6.78 6.64
N ARG A 248 25.02 6.67 5.40
CA ARG A 248 25.31 7.80 4.50
C ARG A 248 24.99 7.43 3.07
N LEU A 249 24.43 8.36 2.30
CA LEU A 249 24.42 8.25 0.84
C LEU A 249 25.87 8.35 0.31
N THR A 250 26.14 7.67 -0.81
CA THR A 250 27.42 7.77 -1.51
C THR A 250 27.52 9.06 -2.33
N GLU A 251 28.73 9.45 -2.71
CA GLU A 251 29.01 10.68 -3.47
C GLU A 251 28.70 10.54 -4.97
N ASP A 252 28.33 9.34 -5.45
CA ASP A 252 28.06 9.01 -6.86
C ASP A 252 26.73 9.62 -7.35
N GLY A 253 26.56 10.92 -7.14
CA GLY A 253 25.36 11.68 -7.45
C GLY A 253 24.22 11.53 -6.44
N PHE A 254 24.24 10.55 -5.53
CA PHE A 254 23.14 10.35 -4.58
C PHE A 254 23.07 11.42 -3.50
N ARG A 255 24.22 11.82 -2.93
CA ARG A 255 24.25 12.74 -1.78
C ARG A 255 23.67 14.14 -2.07
N SER A 256 23.83 14.65 -3.28
CA SER A 256 23.34 15.98 -3.69
C SER A 256 22.08 15.94 -4.54
N ALA A 257 21.52 14.74 -4.79
CA ALA A 257 20.30 14.59 -5.56
C ALA A 257 19.11 15.21 -4.82
N SER A 258 18.19 15.78 -5.60
CA SER A 258 16.82 15.98 -5.15
C SER A 258 16.16 14.62 -4.89
N ILE A 259 15.04 14.61 -4.14
CA ILE A 259 14.33 13.36 -3.84
C ILE A 259 13.85 12.63 -5.12
N PRO A 260 13.25 13.30 -6.13
CA PRO A 260 12.90 12.64 -7.39
C PRO A 260 14.11 11.99 -8.08
N GLU A 261 15.22 12.72 -8.20
CA GLU A 261 16.46 12.20 -8.79
C GLU A 261 17.06 11.06 -7.97
N LEU A 262 16.93 11.09 -6.64
CA LEU A 262 17.38 10.03 -5.76
C LEU A 262 16.59 8.75 -6.03
N THR A 263 15.26 8.84 -6.03
CA THR A 263 14.35 7.70 -6.25
C THR A 263 14.61 7.05 -7.61
N GLU A 264 14.63 7.84 -8.68
CA GLU A 264 14.90 7.35 -10.05
C GLU A 264 16.25 6.62 -10.14
N ARG A 265 17.32 7.24 -9.60
CA ARG A 265 18.67 6.64 -9.64
C ARG A 265 18.77 5.36 -8.82
N VAL A 266 18.08 5.30 -7.68
CA VAL A 266 18.07 4.09 -6.84
C VAL A 266 17.38 2.96 -7.60
N GLN A 267 16.21 3.21 -8.18
CA GLN A 267 15.48 2.20 -8.97
C GLN A 267 16.32 1.70 -10.14
N GLN A 268 16.88 2.61 -10.94
CA GLN A 268 17.78 2.27 -12.04
C GLN A 268 18.95 1.39 -11.56
N ARG A 269 19.58 1.77 -10.45
CA ARG A 269 20.75 1.07 -9.92
C ARG A 269 20.44 -0.32 -9.37
N LEU A 270 19.23 -0.51 -8.84
CA LEU A 270 18.77 -1.81 -8.35
C LEU A 270 18.32 -2.73 -9.49
N ALA A 271 17.79 -2.18 -10.58
CA ALA A 271 17.42 -2.97 -11.78
C ALA A 271 18.63 -3.47 -12.59
N GLU A 272 19.79 -2.81 -12.49
CA GLU A 272 21.03 -3.20 -13.18
C GLU A 272 21.71 -4.49 -12.65
N LYS A 273 21.20 -5.10 -11.58
CA LYS A 273 21.84 -6.23 -10.88
C LYS A 273 20.94 -7.45 -10.74
#